data_AF-A0A948FQ88-F1
#
_entry.id   AF-A0A948FQ88-F1
#
_cell.length_a   1.000
_cell.length_b   1.000
_cell.length_c   1.000
_cell.angle_alpha   90.00
_cell.angle_beta   90.00
_cell.angle_gamma   90.00
#
_symmetry.space_group_name_H-M   'P 1'
#
loop_
_entity.id
_entity.type
_entity.pdbx_description
1 polymer ?
#
loop_
_entity_poly.entity_id
_entity_poly.type
_entity_poly.pdbx_seq_one_letter_code
_entity_poly.pdbx_strand_id
1 'polypeptide(L)'
;MHDFLLAKEIVDTVIQVVNEKSLKNIKSIFLEIGSVSLAHDGFEEHMEDISLENLEFGILNIAKSSILKDVKFNIKKVSGKNWQIVSIETEKN
;
A
#
# COMPACT_ATOMS: atom_id res chain seq x y z
N MET A 1 8.77 10.13 -9.51
CA MET A 1 7.56 9.34 -9.93
C MET A 1 7.56 7.93 -9.32
N HIS A 2 8.28 7.69 -8.22
CA HIS A 2 8.43 6.37 -7.59
C HIS A 2 7.25 6.00 -6.68
N ASP A 3 6.60 7.00 -6.08
CA ASP A 3 5.46 6.80 -5.17
C ASP A 3 4.29 6.09 -5.87
N PHE A 4 4.06 6.38 -7.16
CA PHE A 4 2.96 5.77 -7.92
C PHE A 4 3.21 4.29 -8.26
N LEU A 5 4.46 3.92 -8.53
CA LEU A 5 4.82 2.52 -8.79
C LEU A 5 4.64 1.68 -7.52
N LEU A 6 5.10 2.18 -6.38
CA LEU A 6 4.89 1.54 -5.08
C LEU A 6 3.40 1.45 -4.74
N ALA A 7 2.62 2.51 -4.98
CA ALA A 7 1.18 2.48 -4.80
C ALA A 7 0.51 1.37 -5.61
N LYS A 8 0.91 1.20 -6.88
CA LYS A 8 0.40 0.14 -7.74
C LYS A 8 0.77 -1.25 -7.22
N GLU A 9 2.03 -1.44 -6.84
CA GLU A 9 2.51 -2.71 -6.27
C GLU A 9 1.72 -3.10 -5.02
N ILE A 10 1.47 -2.14 -4.12
CA ILE A 10 0.68 -2.34 -2.91
C ILE A 10 -0.75 -2.77 -3.26
N VAL A 11 -1.42 -2.04 -4.16
CA VAL A 11 -2.81 -2.36 -4.54
C VAL A 11 -2.91 -3.72 -5.22
N ASP A 12 -2.03 -4.01 -6.17
CA ASP A 12 -2.00 -5.30 -6.88
C ASP A 12 -1.79 -6.45 -5.88
N THR A 13 -0.85 -6.30 -4.94
CA THR A 13 -0.58 -7.31 -3.91
C THR A 13 -1.77 -7.49 -2.97
N VAL A 14 -2.41 -6.41 -2.53
CA VAL A 14 -3.61 -6.49 -1.68
C VAL A 14 -4.72 -7.24 -2.42
N ILE A 15 -4.97 -6.91 -3.70
CA ILE A 15 -5.98 -7.59 -4.52
C ILE A 15 -5.67 -9.09 -4.61
N GLN A 16 -4.41 -9.45 -4.81
CA GLN A 16 -3.97 -10.85 -4.82
C GLN A 16 -4.29 -11.54 -3.49
N VAL A 17 -3.89 -10.96 -2.35
CA VAL A 17 -4.15 -11.52 -1.02
C VAL A 17 -5.65 -11.67 -0.75
N VAL A 18 -6.44 -10.68 -1.16
CA VAL A 18 -7.91 -10.70 -1.02
C VAL A 18 -8.52 -11.83 -1.82
N ASN A 19 -8.09 -12.02 -3.07
CA ASN A 19 -8.56 -13.08 -3.93
C ASN A 19 -8.14 -14.47 -3.42
N GLU A 20 -6.87 -14.62 -3.02
CA GLU A 20 -6.34 -15.87 -2.46
C GLU A 20 -7.08 -16.29 -1.19
N LYS A 21 -7.37 -15.32 -0.30
CA LYS A 21 -8.10 -15.57 0.94
C LYS A 21 -9.62 -15.53 0.77
N SER A 22 -10.12 -15.29 -0.45
CA SER A 22 -11.55 -15.11 -0.76
C SER A 22 -12.25 -14.15 0.21
N LEU A 23 -11.55 -13.08 0.61
CA LEU A 23 -12.08 -12.09 1.54
C LEU A 23 -13.19 -11.29 0.86
N LYS A 24 -14.32 -11.17 1.54
CA LYS A 24 -15.48 -10.38 1.11
C LYS A 24 -15.73 -9.26 2.11
N ASN A 25 -16.35 -8.18 1.65
CA ASN A 25 -16.76 -7.05 2.48
C ASN A 25 -15.60 -6.43 3.27
N ILE A 26 -14.51 -6.10 2.59
CA ILE A 26 -13.35 -5.47 3.23
C ILE A 26 -13.75 -4.04 3.64
N LYS A 27 -13.48 -3.69 4.90
CA LYS A 27 -13.69 -2.33 5.44
C LYS A 27 -12.42 -1.53 5.45
N SER A 28 -11.37 -2.12 6.01
CA SER A 28 -10.12 -1.40 6.27
C SER A 28 -8.93 -2.30 5.96
N ILE A 29 -7.85 -1.69 5.49
CA ILE A 29 -6.55 -2.35 5.35
C ILE A 29 -5.54 -1.51 6.12
N PHE A 30 -4.72 -2.16 6.91
CA PHE A 30 -3.63 -1.53 7.66
C PHE A 30 -2.31 -1.88 6.97
N LEU A 31 -1.62 -0.83 6.53
CA LEU A 31 -0.34 -0.92 5.86
C LEU A 31 0.71 -0.26 6.74
N GLU A 32 1.85 -0.92 6.88
CA GLU A 32 3.05 -0.32 7.44
C GLU A 32 4.04 -0.09 6.32
N ILE A 33 4.53 1.15 6.19
CA ILE A 33 5.53 1.54 5.21
C ILE A 33 6.81 1.86 5.98
N GLY A 34 7.86 1.10 5.71
CA GLY A 34 9.18 1.40 6.21
C GLY A 34 9.76 2.70 5.64
N SER A 35 11.00 2.99 6.00
CA SER A 35 11.92 3.79 5.18
C SER A 35 12.21 3.02 3.89
N VAL A 36 11.23 2.99 2.99
CA VAL A 36 11.37 2.40 1.65
C VAL A 36 12.20 3.39 0.84
N SER A 37 13.52 3.22 0.89
CA SER A 37 14.43 3.87 -0.04
C SER A 37 14.46 3.02 -1.31
N LEU A 38 13.63 3.37 -2.29
CA LEU A 38 13.74 2.81 -3.64
C LEU A 38 14.99 3.40 -4.29
N ALA A 39 16.16 2.89 -3.93
CA ALA A 39 17.39 3.15 -4.67
C ALA A 39 17.24 2.45 -6.03
N HIS A 40 16.82 3.19 -7.05
CA HIS A 40 16.63 2.68 -8.41
C HIS A 40 17.96 2.33 -9.11
N ASP A 41 19.08 2.71 -8.50
CA ASP A 41 20.43 2.65 -9.04
C ASP A 41 21.46 2.01 -8.08
N GLY A 42 21.04 1.58 -6.89
CA GLY A 42 21.93 0.98 -5.89
C GLY A 42 22.83 1.98 -5.15
N PHE A 43 22.58 3.29 -5.29
CA PHE A 43 23.29 4.34 -4.56
C PHE A 43 22.37 4.98 -3.51
N GLU A 44 22.84 5.08 -2.26
CA GLU A 44 22.10 5.67 -1.13
C GLU A 44 21.82 7.19 -1.30
N GLU A 45 22.42 7.84 -2.30
CA GLU A 45 22.39 9.30 -2.47
C GLU A 45 21.19 9.82 -3.29
N HIS A 46 20.39 8.92 -3.88
CA HIS A 46 19.14 9.25 -4.59
C HIS A 46 17.90 8.79 -3.83
N MET A 47 17.89 8.95 -2.50
CA MET A 47 16.69 8.77 -1.69
C MET A 47 15.70 9.91 -1.96
N GLU A 48 14.86 9.76 -2.98
CA GLU A 48 13.59 10.51 -2.99
C GLU A 48 12.76 10.01 -1.79
N ASP A 49 12.62 10.86 -0.77
CA ASP A 49 11.74 10.60 0.37
C ASP A 49 10.34 10.30 -0.16
N ILE A 50 9.88 9.06 0.00
CA ILE A 50 8.50 8.70 -0.34
C ILE A 50 7.58 9.54 0.53
N SER A 51 6.80 10.40 -0.11
CA SER A 51 5.79 11.18 0.59
C SER A 51 4.60 10.27 0.86
N LEU A 52 4.31 10.05 2.14
CA LEU A 52 3.14 9.27 2.56
C LEU A 52 1.85 9.80 1.93
N GLU A 53 1.74 11.13 1.80
CA GLU A 53 0.59 11.77 1.17
C GLU A 53 0.48 11.41 -0.32
N ASN A 54 1.61 11.42 -1.05
CA ASN A 54 1.63 11.02 -2.46
C ASN A 54 1.33 9.53 -2.63
N LEU A 55 1.87 8.69 -1.75
CA LEU A 55 1.63 7.25 -1.74
C LEU A 55 0.17 6.93 -1.44
N GLU A 56 -0.40 7.56 -0.41
CA GLU A 56 -1.81 7.44 -0.04
C GLU A 56 -2.71 7.88 -1.19
N PHE A 57 -2.42 9.04 -1.79
CA PHE A 57 -3.16 9.53 -2.95
C PHE A 57 -3.10 8.58 -4.14
N GLY A 58 -1.91 8.01 -4.41
CA GLY A 58 -1.71 6.99 -5.44
C GLY A 58 -2.54 5.74 -5.16
N ILE A 59 -2.45 5.19 -3.95
CA ILE A 59 -3.19 3.99 -3.53
C ILE A 59 -4.69 4.21 -3.67
N LEU A 60 -5.21 5.33 -3.16
CA LEU A 60 -6.64 5.65 -3.24
C LEU A 60 -7.11 5.79 -4.68
N ASN A 61 -6.32 6.42 -5.56
CA ASN A 61 -6.71 6.57 -6.96
C ASN A 61 -6.72 5.24 -7.71
N ILE A 62 -5.74 4.36 -7.47
CA ILE A 62 -5.71 3.04 -8.11
C ILE A 62 -6.82 2.15 -7.53
N ALA A 63 -7.01 2.16 -6.21
CA ALA A 63 -8.01 1.36 -5.52
C ALA A 63 -9.44 1.69 -5.96
N LYS A 64 -9.76 2.95 -6.26
CA LYS A 64 -11.08 3.39 -6.78
C LYS A 64 -11.53 2.65 -8.03
N SER A 65 -10.60 2.19 -8.86
CA SER A 65 -10.90 1.42 -10.08
C SER A 65 -10.98 -0.09 -9.84
N SER A 66 -10.94 -0.55 -8.59
CA SER A 66 -10.86 -1.97 -8.22
C SER A 66 -11.95 -2.40 -7.22
N ILE A 67 -11.88 -3.66 -6.77
CA ILE A 67 -12.71 -4.20 -5.67
C ILE A 67 -12.49 -3.48 -4.32
N LEU A 68 -11.43 -2.67 -4.21
CA LEU A 68 -11.04 -1.95 -3.00
C LEU A 68 -11.57 -0.51 -2.97
N LYS A 69 -12.46 -0.12 -3.88
CA LYS A 69 -12.92 1.27 -4.06
C LYS A 69 -13.53 1.91 -2.80
N ASP A 70 -14.16 1.10 -1.95
CA ASP A 70 -14.83 1.53 -0.71
C ASP A 70 -14.02 1.16 0.55
N VAL A 71 -12.76 0.73 0.38
CA VAL A 71 -11.90 0.28 1.48
C VAL A 71 -11.10 1.44 2.04
N LYS A 72 -11.06 1.54 3.37
CA LYS A 72 -10.22 2.51 4.07
C LYS A 72 -8.79 1.98 4.20
N PHE A 73 -7.83 2.66 3.59
CA PHE A 73 -6.41 2.38 3.78
C PHE A 73 -5.88 3.18 4.98
N ASN A 74 -5.35 2.50 5.99
CA ASN A 74 -4.67 3.13 7.12
C ASN A 74 -3.18 2.87 6.96
N ILE A 75 -2.43 3.90 6.56
CA ILE A 75 -1.00 3.80 6.26
C ILE A 75 -0.22 4.37 7.45
N LYS A 76 0.73 3.60 7.97
CA LYS A 76 1.58 4.01 9.08
C LYS A 76 3.06 3.92 8.69
N LYS A 77 3.83 4.98 8.92
CA LYS A 77 5.29 4.93 8.74
C LYS A 77 5.94 4.26 9.94
N VAL A 78 6.83 3.30 9.69
CA VAL A 78 7.59 2.56 10.70
C VAL A 78 9.08 2.60 10.38
N SER A 79 9.94 2.39 11.37
CA SER A 79 11.41 2.40 11.19
C SER A 79 11.99 1.16 10.48
N GLY A 80 11.17 0.42 9.73
CA GLY A 80 11.59 -0.76 8.95
C GLY A 80 12.14 -0.38 7.57
N LYS A 81 12.73 -1.33 6.83
CA LYS A 81 13.22 -1.09 5.46
C LYS A 81 12.21 -1.40 4.36
N ASN A 82 11.11 -2.07 4.70
CA ASN A 82 10.13 -2.59 3.75
C ASN A 82 8.70 -2.17 4.12
N TRP A 83 7.79 -2.29 3.16
CA TRP A 83 6.37 -2.19 3.41
C TRP A 83 5.74 -3.57 3.70
N GLN A 84 4.63 -3.59 4.43
CA GLN A 84 3.89 -4.82 4.72
C GLN A 84 2.40 -4.55 4.99
N ILE A 85 1.57 -5.57 4.76
CA ILE A 85 0.16 -5.59 5.16
C ILE A 85 0.09 -6.10 6.60
N VAL A 86 -0.29 -5.23 7.53
CA VAL A 86 -0.43 -5.58 8.96
C VAL A 86 -1.69 -6.40 9.19
N SER A 87 -2.81 -5.92 8.65
CA SER A 87 -4.10 -6.56 8.83
C SER A 87 -5.11 -6.11 7.77
N ILE A 88 -6.10 -6.96 7.52
CA ILE A 88 -7.24 -6.67 6.66
C ILE A 88 -8.49 -6.89 7.51
N GLU A 89 -9.24 -5.82 7.75
CA GLU A 89 -10.52 -5.87 8.44
C GLU A 89 -11.63 -6.11 7.44
N THR A 90 -12.36 -7.20 7.63
CA THR A 90 -13.58 -7.52 6.90
C THR A 90 -14.79 -7.31 7.80
N GLU A 91 -15.90 -6.83 7.25
CA GLU A 91 -17.19 -6.87 7.94
C GLU A 91 -17.60 -8.35 8.11
N LYS A 92 -17.66 -8.83 9.36
CA LYS A 92 -18.25 -10.14 9.66
C LYS A 92 -19.75 -10.02 9.39
N ASN A 93 -20.20 -10.78 8.40
CA ASN A 93 -21.61 -11.03 8.15
C ASN A 93 -22.11 -12.12 9.11
#